data_AF-A0A969B976-F1
#
_entry.id   AF-A0A969B976-F1
#
_cell.length_a   1.000
_cell.length_b   1.000
_cell.length_c   1.000
_cell.angle_alpha   90.00
_cell.angle_beta   90.00
_cell.angle_gamma   90.00
#
_symmetry.space_group_name_H-M   'P 1'
#
loop_
_entity.id
_entity.type
_entity.pdbx_description
1 polymer ?
#
loop_
_entity_poly.entity_id
_entity_poly.type
_entity_poly.pdbx_seq_one_letter_code
_entity_poly.pdbx_strand_id
1 'polypeptide(L)'
;MEIKQKRQRFNALLAKGKLVHAKAAILDSYGVDSTMKLSDVQLEDAINRVELMIKRSLIDAEKPVRAWRHKCLRVIRECEVDTNDWQAVNAFMMDKRVAGKPLYELTIDELPVLHRKLHNIRDNKREKQQEQRQQISRLSIHN
;
A
#
# COMPACT_ATOMS: atom_id res chain seq x y z
N MET A 1 3.68 -33.90 -9.09
CA MET A 1 3.87 -33.37 -10.47
C MET A 1 5.03 -34.12 -11.09
N GLU A 2 4.91 -34.49 -12.36
CA GLU A 2 6.07 -34.99 -13.10
C GLU A 2 7.12 -33.88 -13.32
N ILE A 3 8.39 -34.26 -13.50
CA ILE A 3 9.52 -33.33 -13.74
C ILE A 3 9.20 -32.32 -14.86
N LYS A 4 8.56 -32.78 -15.94
CA LYS A 4 8.14 -31.92 -17.06
C LYS A 4 7.17 -30.82 -16.63
N GLN A 5 6.17 -31.17 -15.82
CA GLN A 5 5.17 -30.23 -15.28
C GLN A 5 5.82 -29.23 -14.33
N LYS A 6 6.76 -29.68 -13.47
CA LYS A 6 7.52 -28.80 -12.58
C LYS A 6 8.34 -27.77 -13.38
N ARG A 7 9.02 -28.18 -14.47
CA ARG A 7 9.75 -27.25 -15.36
C ARG A 7 8.83 -26.21 -16.00
N GLN A 8 7.65 -26.63 -16.46
CA GLN A 8 6.66 -25.70 -17.02
C GLN A 8 6.19 -24.70 -15.96
N ARG A 9 5.85 -25.17 -14.76
CA ARG A 9 5.45 -24.32 -13.63
C ARG A 9 6.54 -23.32 -13.25
N PHE A 10 7.79 -23.76 -13.13
CA PHE A 10 8.92 -22.88 -12.84
C PHE A 10 9.03 -21.72 -13.83
N ASN A 11 9.01 -22.02 -15.14
CA ASN A 11 9.09 -20.97 -16.17
C ASN A 11 7.84 -20.07 -16.17
N ALA A 12 6.65 -20.63 -15.97
CA ALA A 12 5.41 -19.86 -15.88
C ALA A 12 5.42 -18.90 -14.68
N LEU A 13 5.94 -19.34 -13.52
CA LEU A 13 6.08 -18.51 -12.33
C LEU A 13 7.09 -17.37 -12.56
N LEU A 14 8.23 -17.66 -13.18
CA LEU A 14 9.21 -16.62 -13.54
C LEU A 14 8.59 -15.56 -14.45
N ALA A 15 7.82 -15.97 -15.46
CA ALA A 15 7.11 -15.04 -16.34
C ALA A 15 6.07 -14.21 -15.57
N LYS A 16 5.23 -14.86 -14.76
CA LYS A 16 4.20 -14.20 -13.94
C LYS A 16 4.81 -13.18 -12.95
N GLY A 17 5.93 -13.52 -12.33
CA GLY A 17 6.65 -12.66 -11.39
C GLY A 17 7.52 -11.57 -12.04
N LYS A 18 7.60 -11.52 -13.38
CA LYS A 18 8.59 -10.70 -14.11
C LYS A 18 10.04 -11.00 -13.69
N LEU A 19 10.31 -12.22 -13.23
CA LEU A 19 11.60 -12.71 -12.72
C LEU A 19 12.41 -13.48 -13.77
N VAL A 20 12.05 -13.42 -15.05
CA VAL A 20 12.75 -14.15 -16.13
C VAL A 20 14.25 -13.84 -16.15
N HIS A 21 14.64 -12.60 -15.85
CA HIS A 21 16.03 -12.17 -15.74
C HIS A 21 16.78 -12.88 -14.60
N ALA A 22 16.11 -13.24 -13.51
CA ALA A 22 16.69 -13.94 -12.36
C ALA A 22 16.91 -15.43 -12.61
N LYS A 23 16.40 -15.98 -13.72
CA LYS A 23 16.48 -17.41 -14.04
C LYS A 23 17.92 -17.92 -14.05
N ALA A 24 18.84 -17.21 -14.70
CA ALA A 24 20.24 -17.61 -14.79
C ALA A 24 20.89 -17.72 -13.40
N ALA A 25 20.69 -16.72 -12.54
CA ALA A 25 21.20 -16.71 -11.16
C ALA A 25 20.59 -17.82 -10.28
N ILE A 26 19.32 -18.16 -10.49
CA ILE A 26 18.67 -19.27 -9.78
C ILE A 26 19.30 -20.60 -10.20
N LEU A 27 19.50 -20.82 -11.50
CA LEU A 27 20.13 -22.04 -12.02
C LEU A 27 21.59 -22.17 -11.55
N ASP A 28 22.33 -21.06 -11.57
CA ASP A 28 23.71 -20.97 -11.10
C ASP A 28 23.86 -21.37 -9.62
N SER A 29 22.87 -21.05 -8.78
CA SER A 29 22.89 -21.47 -7.36
C SER A 29 22.80 -22.99 -7.13
N TYR A 30 22.42 -23.76 -8.17
CA TYR A 30 22.47 -25.22 -8.18
C TYR A 30 23.63 -25.77 -9.03
N GLY A 31 24.51 -24.89 -9.54
CA GLY A 31 25.64 -25.25 -10.41
C GLY A 31 25.22 -25.71 -11.81
N VAL A 32 24.06 -25.27 -12.30
CA VAL A 32 23.55 -25.66 -13.63
C VAL A 32 23.25 -24.46 -14.50
N ASP A 33 23.32 -24.64 -15.82
CA ASP A 33 23.00 -23.64 -16.84
C ASP A 33 21.60 -23.82 -17.44
N SER A 34 20.93 -24.94 -17.13
CA SER A 34 19.70 -25.35 -17.78
C SER A 34 18.75 -26.03 -16.80
N THR A 35 17.46 -25.72 -16.92
CA THR A 35 16.38 -26.40 -16.20
C THR A 35 16.33 -27.90 -16.49
N MET A 36 16.95 -28.35 -17.59
CA MET A 36 17.02 -29.77 -17.95
C MET A 36 17.98 -30.57 -17.06
N LYS A 37 18.96 -29.90 -16.43
CA LYS A 37 19.95 -30.50 -15.53
C LYS A 37 19.52 -30.52 -14.07
N LEU A 38 18.39 -29.89 -13.73
CA LEU A 38 17.84 -29.92 -12.38
C LEU A 38 17.17 -31.26 -12.07
N SER A 39 17.45 -31.79 -10.89
CA SER A 39 16.73 -32.93 -10.31
C SER A 39 15.30 -32.55 -9.89
N ASP A 40 14.47 -33.54 -9.60
CA ASP A 40 13.07 -33.32 -9.19
C ASP A 40 12.97 -32.48 -7.89
N VAL A 41 13.90 -32.71 -6.96
CA VAL A 41 14.00 -31.97 -5.68
C VAL A 41 14.50 -30.56 -5.92
N GLN A 42 15.53 -30.38 -6.75
CA GLN A 42 16.05 -29.04 -7.08
C GLN A 42 15.01 -28.19 -7.83
N LEU A 43 14.20 -28.80 -8.70
CA LEU A 43 13.08 -28.12 -9.36
C LEU A 43 12.02 -27.65 -8.36
N GLU A 44 11.70 -28.48 -7.38
CA GLU A 44 10.72 -28.14 -6.36
C GLU A 44 11.20 -27.00 -5.45
N ASP A 45 12.45 -27.06 -5.01
CA ASP A 45 13.09 -25.98 -4.28
C ASP A 45 13.13 -24.67 -5.10
N ALA A 46 13.52 -24.74 -6.37
CA ALA A 46 13.54 -23.58 -7.26
C ALA A 46 12.15 -22.95 -7.46
N ILE A 47 11.10 -23.77 -7.57
CA ILE A 47 9.70 -23.31 -7.62
C ILE A 47 9.35 -22.56 -6.32
N ASN A 48 9.60 -23.18 -5.16
CA ASN A 48 9.31 -22.59 -3.85
C ASN A 48 10.03 -21.25 -3.66
N ARG A 49 11.30 -21.17 -4.08
CA ARG A 49 12.09 -19.94 -4.04
C ARG A 49 11.47 -18.83 -4.89
N VAL A 50 11.07 -19.12 -6.14
CA VAL A 50 10.41 -18.13 -7.01
C VAL A 50 9.09 -17.67 -6.41
N GLU A 51 8.29 -18.58 -5.86
CA GLU A 51 7.04 -18.22 -5.17
C GLU A 51 7.29 -17.30 -3.98
N LEU A 52 8.32 -17.57 -3.18
CA LEU A 52 8.70 -16.71 -2.06
C LEU A 52 9.18 -15.32 -2.53
N MET A 53 9.95 -15.25 -3.61
CA MET A 53 10.39 -13.97 -4.21
C MET A 53 9.19 -13.14 -4.66
N ILE A 54 8.22 -13.75 -5.33
CA ILE A 54 6.98 -13.08 -5.76
C ILE A 54 6.20 -12.56 -4.56
N LYS A 55 5.97 -13.41 -3.54
CA LYS A 55 5.26 -13.01 -2.31
C LYS A 55 5.94 -11.82 -1.63
N ARG A 56 7.27 -11.86 -1.51
CA ARG A 56 8.04 -10.77 -0.89
C ARG A 56 7.94 -9.47 -1.68
N SER A 57 8.01 -9.52 -3.00
CA SER A 57 7.82 -8.35 -3.87
C SER A 57 6.42 -7.72 -3.69
N LEU A 58 5.37 -8.53 -3.52
CA LEU A 58 4.02 -8.01 -3.27
C LEU A 58 3.93 -7.31 -1.91
N ILE A 59 4.47 -7.93 -0.86
CA ILE A 59 4.53 -7.33 0.49
C ILE A 59 5.31 -6.01 0.44
N ASP A 60 6.44 -5.97 -0.25
CA ASP A 60 7.27 -4.78 -0.37
C ASP A 60 6.56 -3.65 -1.15
N ALA A 61 5.75 -3.98 -2.16
CA ALA A 61 4.91 -3.02 -2.87
C ALA A 61 3.77 -2.47 -1.99
N GLU A 62 3.23 -3.26 -1.06
CA GLU A 62 2.16 -2.82 -0.14
C GLU A 62 2.67 -1.96 1.02
N LYS A 63 3.92 -2.16 1.48
CA LYS A 63 4.53 -1.38 2.57
C LYS A 63 4.36 0.15 2.42
N PRO A 64 4.72 0.78 1.29
CA PRO A 64 4.58 2.23 1.15
C PRO A 64 3.10 2.65 1.16
N VAL A 65 2.21 1.87 0.55
CA VAL A 65 0.76 2.14 0.56
C VAL A 65 0.22 2.13 1.99
N ARG A 66 0.58 1.11 2.79
CA ARG A 66 0.19 1.01 4.20
C ARG A 66 0.72 2.18 5.02
N ALA A 67 2.00 2.54 4.83
CA ALA A 67 2.62 3.67 5.52
C ALA A 67 1.88 4.98 5.22
N TRP A 68 1.54 5.22 3.95
CA TRP A 68 0.79 6.41 3.54
C TRP A 68 -0.65 6.44 4.05
N ARG A 69 -1.36 5.31 4.02
CA ARG A 69 -2.71 5.22 4.62
C ARG A 69 -2.67 5.54 6.11
N HIS A 70 -1.66 5.05 6.83
CA HIS A 70 -1.48 5.38 8.24
C HIS A 70 -1.22 6.89 8.45
N LYS A 71 -0.38 7.51 7.61
CA LYS A 71 -0.18 8.96 7.63
C LYS A 71 -1.49 9.73 7.42
N CYS A 72 -2.30 9.33 6.43
CA CYS A 72 -3.59 9.96 6.16
C CYS A 72 -4.58 9.79 7.33
N LEU A 73 -4.70 8.58 7.89
CA LEU A 73 -5.57 8.31 9.04
C LEU A 73 -5.24 9.18 10.25
N ARG A 74 -3.95 9.43 10.51
CA ARG A 74 -3.54 10.34 11.58
C ARG A 74 -4.09 11.75 11.37
N VAL A 75 -4.00 12.29 10.15
CA VAL A 75 -4.55 13.63 9.85
C VAL A 75 -6.08 13.62 9.89
N ILE A 76 -6.74 12.55 9.43
CA ILE A 76 -8.20 12.38 9.53
C ILE A 76 -8.65 12.43 11.00
N ARG A 77 -7.92 11.78 11.91
CA ARG A 77 -8.19 11.87 13.35
C ARG A 77 -8.05 13.30 13.87
N GLU A 78 -7.04 14.03 13.43
CA GLU A 78 -6.85 15.45 13.78
C GLU A 78 -7.95 16.37 13.22
N CYS A 79 -8.69 15.92 12.21
CA CYS A 79 -9.91 16.56 11.73
C CYS A 79 -11.15 16.24 12.59
N GLU A 80 -10.98 15.53 13.72
CA GLU A 80 -12.03 15.09 14.65
C GLU A 80 -12.97 14.03 14.05
N VAL A 81 -12.47 13.21 13.13
CA VAL A 81 -13.17 12.02 12.63
C VAL A 81 -12.73 10.81 13.45
N ASP A 82 -13.69 10.02 13.95
CA ASP A 82 -13.38 8.79 14.68
C ASP A 82 -12.79 7.73 13.74
N THR A 83 -11.49 7.51 13.86
CA THR A 83 -10.76 6.53 13.04
C THR A 83 -10.95 5.07 13.48
N ASN A 84 -11.67 4.82 14.58
CA ASN A 84 -12.07 3.46 14.97
C ASN A 84 -13.40 3.06 14.31
N ASP A 85 -14.21 4.03 13.88
CA ASP A 85 -15.42 3.81 13.09
C ASP A 85 -15.13 3.95 11.59
N TRP A 86 -15.10 2.81 10.89
CA TRP A 86 -14.89 2.80 9.45
C TRP A 86 -16.03 3.45 8.65
N GLN A 87 -17.26 3.52 9.19
CA GLN A 87 -18.35 4.23 8.51
C GLN A 87 -18.11 5.74 8.55
N ALA A 88 -17.71 6.30 9.69
CA ALA A 88 -17.32 7.71 9.80
C ALA A 88 -16.15 8.07 8.87
N VAL A 89 -15.10 7.24 8.84
CA VAL A 89 -13.96 7.46 7.92
C VAL A 89 -14.41 7.42 6.46
N ASN A 90 -15.22 6.43 6.07
CA ASN A 90 -15.68 6.31 4.69
C ASN A 90 -16.59 7.49 4.30
N ALA A 91 -17.52 7.91 5.17
CA ALA A 91 -18.38 9.06 4.92
C ALA A 91 -17.56 10.35 4.71
N PHE A 92 -16.54 10.58 5.55
CA PHE A 92 -15.62 11.71 5.39
C PHE A 92 -14.84 11.65 4.07
N MET A 93 -14.35 10.46 3.70
CA MET A 93 -13.57 10.24 2.47
C MET A 93 -14.40 10.39 1.18
N MET A 94 -15.69 10.04 1.23
CA MET A 94 -16.60 10.12 0.08
C MET A 94 -16.97 11.56 -0.33
N ASP A 95 -16.68 12.56 0.51
CA ASP A 95 -16.79 13.96 0.09
C ASP A 95 -15.77 14.24 -1.04
N LYS A 96 -16.25 14.78 -2.18
CA LYS A 96 -15.41 15.21 -3.33
C LYS A 96 -14.36 16.25 -2.94
N ARG A 97 -14.63 17.04 -1.89
CA ARG A 97 -13.69 17.99 -1.30
C ARG A 97 -12.58 17.29 -0.52
N VAL A 98 -12.70 16.00 -0.21
CA VAL A 98 -11.66 15.17 0.39
C VAL A 98 -11.03 14.25 -0.66
N ALA A 99 -11.66 13.13 -1.01
CA ALA A 99 -11.17 12.20 -2.02
C ALA A 99 -12.25 11.78 -3.02
N GLY A 100 -13.51 11.69 -2.59
CA GLY A 100 -14.60 11.16 -3.41
C GLY A 100 -14.60 9.64 -3.54
N LYS A 101 -13.76 8.93 -2.79
CA LYS A 101 -13.67 7.47 -2.75
C LYS A 101 -13.04 6.96 -1.45
N PRO A 102 -13.24 5.68 -1.07
CA PRO A 102 -12.69 5.11 0.15
C PRO A 102 -11.16 5.09 0.21
N LEU A 103 -10.61 5.15 1.43
CA LEU A 103 -9.16 5.20 1.66
C LEU A 103 -8.39 3.97 1.13
N TYR A 104 -9.04 2.79 1.13
CA TYR A 104 -8.43 1.55 0.67
C TYR A 104 -8.36 1.43 -0.86
N GLU A 105 -9.06 2.28 -1.60
CA GLU A 105 -9.05 2.30 -3.08
C GLU A 105 -8.00 3.25 -3.65
N LEU A 106 -7.37 4.08 -2.81
CA LEU A 106 -6.35 5.01 -3.25
C LEU A 106 -5.05 4.29 -3.59
N THR A 107 -4.46 4.71 -4.71
CA THR A 107 -3.15 4.25 -5.16
C THR A 107 -2.01 4.94 -4.42
N ILE A 108 -0.79 4.44 -4.60
CA ILE A 108 0.41 5.04 -4.00
C ILE A 108 0.64 6.49 -4.42
N ASP A 109 0.26 6.87 -5.65
CA ASP A 109 0.46 8.22 -6.18
C ASP A 109 -0.62 9.20 -5.69
N GLU A 110 -1.82 8.69 -5.41
CA GLU A 110 -2.94 9.51 -4.91
C GLU A 110 -2.82 9.82 -3.41
N LEU A 111 -2.21 8.92 -2.62
CA LEU A 111 -2.11 9.07 -1.18
C LEU A 111 -1.32 10.32 -0.72
N PRO A 112 -0.14 10.67 -1.31
CA PRO A 112 0.55 11.91 -0.98
C PRO A 112 -0.25 13.17 -1.30
N VAL A 113 -1.03 13.14 -2.39
CA VAL A 113 -1.91 14.25 -2.78
C VAL A 113 -3.04 14.41 -1.78
N LEU A 114 -3.69 13.31 -1.42
CA LEU A 114 -4.69 13.29 -0.35
C LEU A 114 -4.11 13.82 0.96
N HIS A 115 -2.93 13.33 1.37
CA HIS A 115 -2.30 13.73 2.63
C HIS A 115 -2.15 15.25 2.74
N ARG A 116 -1.66 15.90 1.68
CA ARG A 116 -1.58 17.37 1.63
C ARG A 116 -2.96 18.04 1.71
N LYS A 117 -3.96 17.49 1.02
CA LYS A 117 -5.32 18.01 1.05
C LYS A 117 -5.95 17.91 2.45
N LEU A 118 -5.72 16.80 3.15
CA LEU A 118 -6.15 16.59 4.53
C LEU A 118 -5.52 17.62 5.48
N HIS A 119 -4.23 17.94 5.31
CA HIS A 119 -3.58 19.00 6.09
C HIS A 119 -4.26 20.35 5.88
N ASN A 120 -4.53 20.74 4.63
CA ASN A 120 -5.23 21.99 4.34
C ASN A 120 -6.64 22.01 4.96
N ILE A 121 -7.38 20.90 4.91
CA ILE A 121 -8.71 20.79 5.54
C ILE A 121 -8.60 20.96 7.05
N ARG A 122 -7.64 20.28 7.68
CA ARG A 122 -7.38 20.37 9.13
C ARG A 122 -7.04 21.80 9.54
N ASP A 123 -6.14 22.45 8.82
CA ASP A 123 -5.64 23.78 9.16
C ASP A 123 -6.75 24.83 8.99
N ASN A 124 -7.49 24.79 7.87
CA ASN A 124 -8.66 25.62 7.66
C ASN A 124 -9.74 25.42 8.75
N LYS A 125 -9.92 24.19 9.24
CA LYS A 125 -10.88 23.90 10.33
C LYS A 125 -10.41 24.54 11.64
N ARG A 126 -9.12 24.45 11.96
CA ARG A 126 -8.52 25.04 13.16
C ARG A 126 -8.59 26.56 13.14
N GLU A 127 -8.28 27.19 12.01
CA GLU A 127 -8.36 28.65 11.84
C GLU A 127 -9.79 29.15 12.11
N LYS A 128 -10.80 28.53 11.49
CA LYS A 128 -12.21 28.86 11.73
C LYS A 128 -12.62 28.72 13.19
N GLN A 129 -12.16 27.66 13.87
CA GLN A 129 -12.43 27.47 15.30
C GLN A 129 -11.77 28.57 16.16
N GLN A 130 -10.56 29.02 15.80
CA GLN A 130 -9.87 30.09 16.50
C GLN A 130 -10.57 31.45 16.30
N GLU A 131 -10.94 31.79 15.07
CA GLU A 131 -11.69 33.01 14.75
C GLU A 131 -13.00 33.06 15.54
N GLN A 132 -13.74 31.95 15.57
CA GLN A 132 -15.00 31.86 16.30
C GLN A 132 -14.80 32.06 17.80
N ARG A 133 -13.75 31.48 18.40
CA ARG A 133 -13.39 31.68 19.82
C ARG A 133 -13.03 33.15 20.11
N GLN A 134 -12.27 33.79 19.23
CA GLN A 134 -11.90 35.20 19.38
C GLN A 134 -13.13 36.11 19.29
N GLN A 135 -14.04 35.83 18.36
CA GLN A 135 -15.27 36.61 18.21
C GLN A 135 -16.18 36.48 19.43
N ILE A 136 -16.36 35.27 19.95
CA ILE A 136 -17.11 35.04 21.20
C ILE A 136 -16.47 35.82 22.36
N SER A 137 -15.15 35.73 22.52
CA SER A 137 -14.43 36.46 23.59
C SER A 137 -14.59 37.98 23.48
N ARG A 138 -14.56 38.55 22.28
CA ARG A 138 -14.75 40.00 22.07
C ARG A 138 -16.16 40.45 22.45
N LEU A 139 -17.19 39.66 22.12
CA LEU A 139 -18.58 39.95 22.45
C LEU A 139 -18.85 39.87 23.95
N SER A 140 -18.20 38.95 24.66
CA SER A 140 -18.35 38.81 26.12
C SER A 140 -17.69 39.91 26.95
N ILE A 141 -16.77 40.71 26.37
CA ILE A 141 -16.10 41.82 27.07
C ILE A 141 -16.95 43.12 27.01
N HIS A 142 -17.93 43.20 26.11
CA HIS A 142 -18.77 44.38 25.89
C HIS A 142 -20.18 44.29 26.52
N ASN A 143 -20.41 43.30 27.39
CA ASN A 143 -21.59 43.18 28.26
C ASN A 143 -21.13 43.22 29.72
#